data_AF-A0A7C7BS36-F1
#
_entry.id   AF-A0A7C7BS36-F1
#
_cell.length_a   1.000
_cell.length_b   1.000
_cell.length_c   1.000
_cell.angle_alpha   90.00
_cell.angle_beta   90.00
_cell.angle_gamma   90.00
#
_symmetry.space_group_name_H-M   'P 1'
#
loop_
_entity.id
_entity.type
_entity.pdbx_description
1 polymer ?
#
loop_
_entity_poly.entity_id
_entity_poly.type
_entity_poly.pdbx_seq_one_letter_code
_entity_poly.pdbx_strand_id
1 'polypeptide(L)'
;YFESSACLTADGNMLYFVSERKKGYGHGDIYRSKKISRTEWGEPENLGSVINTEKDEIGVFIHPDGKTMFFSSKGHDCIGGYDIFRSKLVEGKWSTPENLGYPINTTGDDAHFVMTTDNKTGYYASLNAEGFGEKDIYEISFEKYNVVEGKPIKGKESHPLSILKGRVSDSQILTGVKGKIYVINPKTNDMVGSTSTDENGEYFIIVPGNMEYEIGFTNDKFINQTVKINLPGDENATISFVKDMVVDRKEKLIFAKPELFQVNNILFKLASAQLEISDKSKKQLDAVIKQLETAPGFKIRIAGHTDDRGKEKYNLELSLKRANFIAEYVESKGISSDNLVVEGYGSDRPLASNSTEDGRSKNRRVEVTLFEN
;
A
#
# COMPACT_ATOMS: atom_id res chain seq x y z
N TYR A 1 -19.85 19.27 -11.16
CA TYR A 1 -18.62 19.97 -11.57
C TYR A 1 -18.05 19.21 -12.74
N PHE A 2 -17.52 19.88 -13.75
CA PHE A 2 -16.70 19.19 -14.73
C PHE A 2 -15.30 18.98 -14.13
N GLU A 3 -14.74 17.79 -14.30
CA GLU A 3 -13.45 17.38 -13.77
C GLU A 3 -12.66 16.74 -14.90
N SER A 4 -11.58 17.40 -15.35
CA SER A 4 -10.94 17.11 -16.63
C SER A 4 -9.64 16.32 -16.54
N SER A 5 -8.95 16.38 -15.39
CA SER A 5 -7.68 15.66 -15.16
C SER A 5 -7.40 15.51 -13.68
N ALA A 6 -6.65 14.46 -13.32
CA ALA A 6 -6.25 14.18 -11.96
C ALA A 6 -4.92 13.42 -11.90
N CYS A 7 -4.17 13.63 -10.82
CA CYS A 7 -2.89 12.98 -10.56
C CYS A 7 -2.72 12.71 -9.05
N LEU A 8 -2.21 11.53 -8.71
CA LEU A 8 -1.90 11.14 -7.32
C LEU A 8 -0.42 11.36 -7.03
N THR A 9 -0.09 11.77 -5.81
CA THR A 9 1.29 11.70 -5.32
C THR A 9 1.77 10.25 -5.29
N ALA A 10 3.09 10.03 -5.41
CA ALA A 10 3.68 8.69 -5.41
C ALA A 10 3.38 7.88 -4.14
N ASP A 11 3.17 8.56 -3.01
CA ASP A 11 2.75 7.95 -1.75
C ASP A 11 1.23 7.67 -1.67
N GLY A 12 0.45 8.13 -2.67
CA GLY A 12 -0.99 7.95 -2.77
C GLY A 12 -1.81 8.75 -1.77
N ASN A 13 -1.21 9.68 -1.02
CA ASN A 13 -1.88 10.41 0.05
C ASN A 13 -2.52 11.73 -0.39
N MET A 14 -2.15 12.26 -1.55
CA MET A 14 -2.70 13.49 -2.08
C MET A 14 -3.17 13.29 -3.53
N LEU A 15 -4.40 13.72 -3.81
CA LEU A 15 -4.98 13.79 -5.14
C LEU A 15 -4.98 15.25 -5.58
N TYR A 16 -4.32 15.55 -6.69
CA TYR A 16 -4.45 16.82 -7.40
C TYR A 16 -5.40 16.63 -8.57
N PHE A 17 -6.33 17.55 -8.78
CA PHE A 17 -7.31 17.43 -9.86
C PHE A 17 -7.85 18.78 -10.30
N VAL A 18 -8.30 18.86 -11.55
CA VAL A 18 -8.89 20.07 -12.13
C VAL A 18 -10.40 20.03 -11.99
N SER A 19 -11.03 21.12 -11.58
CA SER A 19 -12.47 21.17 -11.33
C SER A 19 -13.09 22.56 -11.53
N GLU A 20 -14.29 22.61 -12.09
CA GLU A 20 -15.08 23.85 -12.23
C GLU A 20 -15.96 24.14 -11.00
N ARG A 21 -15.39 23.97 -9.80
CA ARG A 21 -16.11 24.21 -8.54
C ARG A 21 -16.37 25.70 -8.34
N LYS A 22 -17.50 26.03 -7.68
CA LYS A 22 -17.85 27.42 -7.36
C LYS A 22 -16.79 28.03 -6.43
N LYS A 23 -16.51 29.33 -6.61
CA LYS A 23 -15.47 30.10 -5.89
C LYS A 23 -14.02 29.73 -6.29
N GLY A 24 -13.83 29.15 -7.47
CA GLY A 24 -12.55 29.15 -8.15
C GLY A 24 -12.19 30.52 -8.74
N TYR A 25 -11.01 30.62 -9.35
CA TYR A 25 -10.52 31.81 -10.04
C TYR A 25 -10.97 31.82 -11.51
N GLY A 26 -10.84 30.68 -12.21
CA GLY A 26 -11.26 30.49 -13.59
C GLY A 26 -12.35 29.43 -13.76
N HIS A 27 -12.54 28.94 -14.99
CA HIS A 27 -13.43 27.80 -15.23
C HIS A 27 -12.72 26.50 -14.85
N GLY A 28 -11.49 26.29 -15.31
CA GLY A 28 -10.65 25.17 -14.87
C GLY A 28 -9.66 25.57 -13.78
N ASP A 29 -9.88 25.12 -12.54
CA ASP A 29 -8.97 25.39 -11.42
C ASP A 29 -8.38 24.07 -10.88
N ILE A 30 -7.13 24.11 -10.41
CA ILE A 30 -6.47 22.98 -9.75
C ILE A 30 -6.79 22.98 -8.24
N TYR A 31 -7.28 21.84 -7.77
CA TYR A 31 -7.56 21.53 -6.37
C TYR A 31 -6.66 20.39 -5.91
N ARG A 32 -6.54 20.25 -4.58
CA ARG A 32 -5.99 19.04 -3.95
C ARG A 32 -6.96 18.47 -2.93
N SER A 33 -6.89 17.16 -2.69
CA SER A 33 -7.58 16.49 -1.59
C SER A 33 -6.67 15.47 -0.94
N LYS A 34 -6.68 15.44 0.39
CA LYS A 34 -5.88 14.51 1.18
C LYS A 34 -6.66 13.21 1.42
N LYS A 35 -5.99 12.08 1.27
CA LYS A 35 -6.57 10.77 1.57
C LYS A 35 -6.83 10.61 3.06
N ILE A 36 -8.05 10.24 3.43
CA ILE A 36 -8.46 9.98 4.82
C ILE A 36 -8.38 8.47 5.09
N SER A 37 -8.86 7.66 4.14
CA SER A 37 -8.86 6.20 4.23
C SER A 37 -8.70 5.56 2.85
N ARG A 38 -8.80 4.23 2.75
CA ARG A 38 -8.69 3.53 1.45
C ARG A 38 -9.77 3.99 0.46
N THR A 39 -10.95 4.35 0.96
CA THR A 39 -12.13 4.71 0.16
C THR A 39 -12.57 6.15 0.33
N GLU A 40 -11.94 6.93 1.23
CA GLU A 40 -12.37 8.29 1.56
C GLU A 40 -11.25 9.31 1.33
N TRP A 41 -11.66 10.43 0.76
CA TRP A 41 -10.83 11.61 0.49
C TRP A 41 -11.43 12.81 1.23
N GLY A 42 -10.56 13.73 1.67
CA GLY A 42 -10.97 14.95 2.36
C GLY A 42 -11.61 15.98 1.43
N GLU A 43 -12.06 17.07 2.03
CA GLU A 43 -12.63 18.19 1.30
C GLU A 43 -11.60 18.77 0.30
N PRO A 44 -12.00 19.07 -0.95
CA PRO A 44 -11.13 19.71 -1.92
C PRO A 44 -10.66 21.11 -1.49
N GLU A 45 -9.35 21.33 -1.52
CA GLU A 45 -8.70 22.62 -1.28
C GLU A 45 -8.22 23.22 -2.61
N ASN A 46 -8.65 24.44 -2.93
CA ASN A 46 -8.14 25.17 -4.10
C ASN A 46 -6.66 25.53 -3.89
N LEU A 47 -5.81 25.39 -4.91
CA LEU A 47 -4.36 25.67 -4.79
C LEU A 47 -4.00 27.17 -4.72
N GLY A 48 -4.98 28.05 -4.82
CA GLY A 48 -4.82 29.49 -4.65
C GLY A 48 -4.27 30.19 -5.89
N SER A 49 -4.21 31.52 -5.83
CA SER A 49 -3.91 32.41 -6.95
C SER A 49 -2.48 32.34 -7.49
N VAL A 50 -1.59 31.58 -6.84
CA VAL A 50 -0.24 31.35 -7.36
C VAL A 50 -0.28 30.31 -8.49
N ILE A 51 -1.13 29.31 -8.36
CA ILE A 51 -1.30 28.25 -9.36
C ILE A 51 -2.49 28.55 -10.26
N ASN A 52 -3.63 28.91 -9.68
CA ASN A 52 -4.85 29.16 -10.41
C ASN A 52 -4.96 30.62 -10.83
N THR A 53 -5.51 30.86 -12.03
CA THR A 53 -5.67 32.20 -12.60
C THR A 53 -7.14 32.49 -12.93
N GLU A 54 -7.45 33.71 -13.37
CA GLU A 54 -8.81 34.03 -13.88
C GLU A 54 -9.11 33.33 -15.22
N LYS A 55 -8.11 32.68 -15.82
CA LYS A 55 -8.22 31.84 -17.01
C LYS A 55 -8.23 30.37 -16.59
N ASP A 56 -8.01 29.45 -17.52
CA ASP A 56 -8.10 28.01 -17.24
C ASP A 56 -6.74 27.38 -16.99
N GLU A 57 -6.69 26.53 -15.96
CA GLU A 57 -5.67 25.54 -15.69
C GLU A 57 -6.20 24.12 -15.94
N ILE A 58 -5.43 23.31 -16.65
CA ILE A 58 -5.72 21.91 -16.97
C ILE A 58 -4.47 21.03 -16.83
N GLY A 59 -4.64 19.72 -16.97
CA GLY A 59 -3.51 18.80 -17.19
C GLY A 59 -2.50 18.75 -16.05
N VAL A 60 -2.98 18.65 -14.80
CA VAL A 60 -2.10 18.57 -13.63
C VAL A 60 -1.35 17.25 -13.55
N PHE A 61 -0.05 17.32 -13.31
CA PHE A 61 0.85 16.20 -13.05
C PHE A 61 1.75 16.53 -11.86
N ILE A 62 1.67 15.73 -10.79
CA ILE A 62 2.59 15.83 -9.66
C ILE A 62 3.71 14.82 -9.84
N HIS A 63 4.95 15.31 -9.88
CA HIS A 63 6.12 14.47 -10.03
C HIS A 63 6.33 13.57 -8.79
N PRO A 64 6.91 12.37 -8.93
CA PRO A 64 7.11 11.43 -7.82
C PRO A 64 7.91 11.95 -6.61
N ASP A 65 8.69 13.02 -6.77
CA ASP A 65 9.36 13.71 -5.65
C ASP A 65 8.36 14.39 -4.67
N GLY A 66 7.09 14.49 -5.05
CA GLY A 66 6.02 15.16 -4.29
C GLY A 66 6.20 16.67 -4.14
N LYS A 67 7.21 17.25 -4.80
CA LYS A 67 7.62 18.65 -4.66
C LYS A 67 7.58 19.41 -5.98
N THR A 68 7.52 18.72 -7.13
CA THR A 68 7.48 19.38 -8.43
C THR A 68 6.13 19.12 -9.10
N MET A 69 5.41 20.17 -9.46
CA MET A 69 4.16 20.11 -10.20
C MET A 69 4.35 20.63 -11.61
N PHE A 70 3.78 19.92 -12.57
CA PHE A 70 3.57 20.39 -13.92
C PHE A 70 2.08 20.55 -14.16
N PHE A 71 1.70 21.60 -14.87
CA PHE A 71 0.31 21.84 -15.25
C PHE A 71 0.27 22.73 -16.48
N SER A 72 -0.87 22.78 -17.14
CA SER A 72 -1.06 23.59 -18.33
C SER A 72 -1.99 24.75 -18.02
N SER A 73 -1.67 25.96 -18.44
CA SER A 73 -2.46 27.15 -18.14
C SER A 73 -2.59 28.04 -19.36
N LYS A 74 -3.72 28.75 -19.47
CA LYS A 74 -3.90 29.90 -20.38
C LYS A 74 -3.47 31.23 -19.74
N GLY A 75 -3.16 31.20 -18.44
CA GLY A 75 -2.62 32.30 -17.63
C GLY A 75 -1.09 32.30 -17.59
N HIS A 76 -0.50 32.95 -16.59
CA HIS A 76 0.95 32.91 -16.31
C HIS A 76 1.91 33.32 -17.45
N ASP A 77 1.55 34.29 -18.30
CA ASP A 77 2.36 34.72 -19.45
C ASP A 77 2.70 33.55 -20.42
N CYS A 78 1.68 33.07 -21.14
CA CYS A 78 1.83 32.08 -22.21
C CYS A 78 2.53 32.62 -23.46
N ILE A 79 3.13 31.70 -24.22
CA ILE A 79 3.56 31.87 -25.60
C ILE A 79 2.36 31.65 -26.54
N GLY A 80 1.56 30.61 -26.29
CA GLY A 80 0.42 30.21 -27.10
C GLY A 80 -0.91 30.26 -26.36
N GLY A 81 -1.75 29.26 -26.62
CA GLY A 81 -3.02 29.04 -25.94
C GLY A 81 -2.79 28.49 -24.53
N TYR A 82 -2.88 27.17 -24.38
CA TYR A 82 -2.35 26.50 -23.20
C TYR A 82 -0.82 26.35 -23.31
N ASP A 83 -0.11 26.70 -22.24
CA ASP A 83 1.32 26.43 -22.09
C ASP A 83 1.55 25.54 -20.88
N ILE A 84 2.59 24.72 -20.90
CA ILE A 84 3.03 23.88 -19.79
C ILE A 84 3.94 24.68 -18.86
N PHE A 85 3.58 24.69 -17.58
CA PHE A 85 4.31 25.34 -16.50
C PHE A 85 4.84 24.33 -15.49
N ARG A 86 5.91 24.72 -14.80
CA ARG A 86 6.44 24.00 -13.63
C ARG A 86 6.38 24.89 -12.40
N SER A 87 5.91 24.34 -11.28
CA SER A 87 6.03 24.97 -9.95
C SER A 87 6.65 24.01 -8.93
N LYS A 88 7.43 24.54 -7.99
CA LYS A 88 8.08 23.78 -6.92
C LYS A 88 7.44 24.10 -5.57
N LEU A 89 7.22 23.07 -4.75
CA LEU A 89 6.75 23.19 -3.38
C LEU A 89 7.95 23.47 -2.45
N VAL A 90 8.03 24.71 -1.95
CA VAL A 90 9.08 25.18 -1.05
C VAL A 90 8.42 25.65 0.24
N GLU A 91 8.82 25.08 1.37
CA GLU A 91 8.26 25.42 2.70
C GLU A 91 6.72 25.33 2.75
N GLY A 92 6.14 24.35 2.04
CA GLY A 92 4.69 24.14 1.98
C GLY A 92 3.92 25.10 1.07
N LYS A 93 4.61 25.96 0.31
CA LYS A 93 4.01 26.88 -0.67
C LYS A 93 4.53 26.58 -2.07
N TRP A 94 3.63 26.62 -3.05
CA TRP A 94 4.01 26.55 -4.44
C TRP A 94 4.75 27.82 -4.86
N SER A 95 5.84 27.67 -5.61
CA SER A 95 6.56 28.78 -6.23
C SER A 95 5.73 29.39 -7.37
N THR A 96 6.07 30.61 -7.78
CA THR A 96 5.58 31.16 -9.04
C THR A 96 5.84 30.15 -10.17
N PRO A 97 4.84 29.83 -11.00
CA PRO A 97 5.00 28.90 -12.11
C PRO A 97 6.02 29.43 -13.13
N GLU A 98 6.94 28.56 -13.54
CA GLU A 98 7.90 28.82 -14.61
C GLU A 98 7.39 28.21 -15.91
N ASN A 99 7.20 29.04 -16.94
CA ASN A 99 6.87 28.60 -18.29
C ASN A 99 8.03 27.73 -18.82
N LEU A 100 7.75 26.51 -19.31
CA LEU A 100 8.80 25.60 -19.79
C LEU A 100 9.44 26.04 -21.11
N GLY A 101 8.81 26.98 -21.82
CA GLY A 101 9.33 27.60 -23.03
C GLY A 101 9.51 26.64 -24.19
N TYR A 102 10.01 27.18 -25.30
CA TYR A 102 10.35 26.38 -26.48
C TYR A 102 11.53 25.42 -26.18
N PRO A 103 11.52 24.16 -26.67
CA PRO A 103 10.60 23.57 -27.66
C PRO A 103 9.33 22.92 -27.10
N ILE A 104 9.08 23.00 -25.79
CA ILE A 104 7.93 22.34 -25.16
C ILE A 104 6.65 23.14 -25.40
N ASN A 105 6.72 24.44 -25.14
CA ASN A 105 5.64 25.37 -25.41
C ASN A 105 5.85 26.03 -26.77
N THR A 106 4.80 25.97 -27.57
CA THR A 106 4.68 26.46 -28.94
C THR A 106 3.73 27.67 -28.96
N THR A 107 3.35 28.12 -30.16
CA THR A 107 2.30 29.14 -30.30
C THR A 107 0.89 28.54 -30.24
N GLY A 108 0.76 27.21 -30.14
CA GLY A 108 -0.50 26.46 -30.09
C GLY A 108 -0.97 26.16 -28.67
N ASP A 109 -1.78 25.10 -28.53
CA ASP A 109 -2.16 24.53 -27.24
C ASP A 109 -1.21 23.39 -26.89
N ASP A 110 -0.41 23.55 -25.84
CA ASP A 110 0.47 22.55 -25.25
C ASP A 110 -0.03 22.16 -23.87
N ALA A 111 -0.45 20.90 -23.72
CA ALA A 111 -1.22 20.46 -22.58
C ALA A 111 -0.88 19.05 -22.07
N HIS A 112 -1.31 18.74 -20.84
CA HIS A 112 -1.30 17.39 -20.27
C HIS A 112 0.10 16.75 -20.24
N PHE A 113 1.09 17.52 -19.80
CA PHE A 113 2.44 17.04 -19.63
C PHE A 113 2.52 15.95 -18.56
N VAL A 114 3.17 14.83 -18.89
CA VAL A 114 3.56 13.78 -17.96
C VAL A 114 5.01 13.41 -18.19
N MET A 115 5.68 12.94 -17.14
CA MET A 115 7.10 12.62 -17.18
C MET A 115 7.36 11.18 -16.72
N THR A 116 8.29 10.51 -17.40
CA THR A 116 8.84 9.24 -16.94
C THR A 116 9.62 9.42 -15.65
N THR A 117 9.64 8.38 -14.84
CA THR A 117 10.11 8.44 -13.47
C THR A 117 11.64 8.53 -13.32
N ASP A 118 12.36 8.31 -14.43
CA ASP A 118 13.80 8.53 -14.55
C ASP A 118 14.15 9.97 -14.98
N ASN A 119 13.14 10.81 -15.20
CA ASN A 119 13.19 12.20 -15.66
C ASN A 119 13.80 12.40 -17.04
N LYS A 120 13.90 11.34 -17.85
CA LYS A 120 14.55 11.42 -19.17
C LYS A 120 13.56 11.66 -20.31
N THR A 121 12.28 11.34 -20.14
CA THR A 121 11.29 11.46 -21.21
C THR A 121 10.02 12.12 -20.69
N GLY A 122 9.51 13.10 -21.44
CA GLY A 122 8.19 13.69 -21.23
C GLY A 122 7.26 13.37 -22.38
N TYR A 123 5.97 13.26 -22.09
CA TYR A 123 4.90 13.18 -23.06
C TYR A 123 3.93 14.33 -22.83
N TYR A 124 3.42 14.91 -23.91
CA TYR A 124 2.44 15.98 -23.84
C TYR A 124 1.59 16.01 -25.10
N ALA A 125 0.40 16.60 -25.01
CA ALA A 125 -0.45 16.85 -26.16
C ALA A 125 -0.15 18.25 -26.71
N SER A 126 0.02 18.38 -28.03
CA SER A 126 0.26 19.68 -28.67
C SER A 126 -0.62 19.84 -29.92
N LEU A 127 -1.16 21.04 -30.11
CA LEU A 127 -1.72 21.51 -31.38
C LEU A 127 -0.60 22.12 -32.22
N ASN A 128 -0.06 21.32 -33.14
CA ASN A 128 0.99 21.74 -34.06
C ASN A 128 0.48 21.68 -35.51
N ALA A 129 0.77 22.71 -36.30
CA ALA A 129 0.32 22.80 -37.69
C ALA A 129 0.89 21.69 -38.59
N GLU A 130 2.03 21.10 -38.20
CA GLU A 130 2.66 19.96 -38.89
C GLU A 130 2.23 18.59 -38.31
N GLY A 131 1.28 18.58 -37.37
CA GLY A 131 0.73 17.37 -36.76
C GLY A 131 -0.13 16.52 -37.70
N PHE A 132 -0.51 15.34 -37.22
CA PHE A 132 -1.41 14.40 -37.88
C PHE A 132 -2.89 14.65 -37.57
N GLY A 133 -3.20 15.47 -36.55
CA GLY A 133 -4.56 15.82 -36.15
C GLY A 133 -4.67 17.18 -35.45
N GLU A 134 -5.81 17.42 -34.77
CA GLU A 134 -6.01 18.65 -34.00
C GLU A 134 -5.06 18.71 -32.79
N LYS A 135 -4.89 17.60 -32.07
CA LYS A 135 -3.90 17.47 -31.00
C LYS A 135 -3.26 16.10 -31.06
N ASP A 136 -1.94 16.07 -31.15
CA ASP A 136 -1.16 14.84 -31.17
C ASP A 136 -0.35 14.69 -29.89
N ILE A 137 0.05 13.46 -29.56
CA ILE A 137 0.93 13.17 -28.43
C ILE A 137 2.37 13.25 -28.93
N TYR A 138 3.15 14.14 -28.32
CA TYR A 138 4.57 14.33 -28.58
C TYR A 138 5.40 13.73 -27.46
N GLU A 139 6.58 13.23 -27.83
CA GLU A 139 7.62 12.79 -26.91
C GLU A 139 8.75 13.81 -26.93
N ILE A 140 9.29 14.14 -25.74
CA ILE A 140 10.47 14.99 -25.61
C ILE A 140 11.51 14.36 -24.69
N SER A 141 12.78 14.44 -25.09
CA SER A 141 13.91 13.96 -24.31
C SER A 141 14.53 15.06 -23.44
N PHE A 142 14.77 14.71 -22.18
CA PHE A 142 15.38 15.53 -21.14
C PHE A 142 16.79 15.05 -20.75
N GLU A 143 17.42 14.18 -21.54
CA GLU A 143 18.75 13.65 -21.26
C GLU A 143 19.84 14.71 -21.05
N LYS A 144 19.65 15.92 -21.60
CA LYS A 144 20.60 17.04 -21.50
C LYS A 144 20.11 18.18 -20.60
N TYR A 145 18.85 18.15 -20.17
CA TYR A 145 18.22 19.23 -19.43
C TYR A 145 17.27 18.68 -18.37
N ASN A 146 17.58 18.90 -17.09
CA ASN A 146 16.75 18.44 -16.00
C ASN A 146 15.60 19.43 -15.85
N VAL A 147 14.45 19.09 -16.42
CA VAL A 147 13.26 19.94 -16.36
C VAL A 147 12.62 19.98 -14.98
N VAL A 148 12.86 18.99 -14.12
CA VAL A 148 12.47 19.04 -12.69
C VAL A 148 13.27 20.13 -11.99
N GLU A 149 14.57 20.21 -12.25
CA GLU A 149 15.45 21.20 -11.63
C GLU A 149 15.47 22.57 -12.33
N GLY A 150 15.12 22.63 -13.61
CA GLY A 150 15.21 23.82 -14.45
C GLY A 150 16.64 24.16 -14.86
N LYS A 151 17.51 23.16 -14.95
CA LYS A 151 18.95 23.36 -15.20
C LYS A 151 19.50 22.29 -16.14
N PRO A 152 20.53 22.63 -16.95
CA PRO A 152 21.28 21.62 -17.70
C PRO A 152 21.82 20.54 -16.76
N ILE A 153 21.76 19.28 -17.20
CA ILE A 153 22.30 18.17 -16.42
C ILE A 153 23.83 18.25 -16.42
N LYS A 154 24.43 18.31 -15.23
CA LYS A 154 25.88 18.11 -15.03
C LYS A 154 26.09 16.75 -14.36
N GLY A 155 26.37 15.72 -15.16
CA GLY A 155 26.62 14.36 -14.68
C GLY A 155 25.37 13.46 -14.58
N LYS A 156 25.54 12.19 -14.20
CA LYS A 156 24.44 11.23 -14.04
C LYS A 156 23.82 11.36 -12.65
N GLU A 157 22.78 12.17 -12.50
CA GLU A 157 21.90 12.12 -11.32
C GLU A 157 20.48 11.81 -11.77
N SER A 158 20.19 10.52 -11.96
CA SER A 158 18.83 9.99 -12.09
C SER A 158 18.69 8.84 -11.10
N HIS A 159 17.65 8.89 -10.29
CA HIS A 159 17.33 7.86 -9.31
C HIS A 159 16.05 7.16 -9.77
N PRO A 160 16.14 5.98 -10.40
CA PRO A 160 14.96 5.27 -10.88
C PRO A 160 14.03 4.91 -9.73
N LEU A 161 12.71 4.97 -9.91
CA LEU A 161 11.78 4.63 -8.83
C LEU A 161 11.82 3.14 -8.45
N SER A 162 11.50 2.88 -7.19
CA SER A 162 11.38 1.56 -6.63
C SER A 162 10.13 1.45 -5.75
N ILE A 163 9.44 0.32 -5.84
CA ILE A 163 8.27 0.00 -5.04
C ILE A 163 8.77 -0.70 -3.77
N LEU A 164 8.71 -0.01 -2.63
CA LEU A 164 8.89 -0.63 -1.33
C LEU A 164 7.53 -1.19 -0.87
N LYS A 165 7.45 -2.49 -0.60
CA LYS A 165 6.24 -3.15 -0.10
C LYS A 165 6.56 -4.15 1.00
N GLY A 166 5.56 -4.55 1.78
CA GLY A 166 5.75 -5.58 2.80
C GLY A 166 4.56 -5.69 3.74
N ARG A 167 4.76 -6.43 4.81
CA ARG A 167 3.76 -6.63 5.86
C ARG A 167 4.31 -6.34 7.25
N VAL A 168 3.55 -5.60 8.05
CA VAL A 168 3.80 -5.39 9.47
C VAL A 168 2.94 -6.36 10.29
N SER A 169 3.58 -7.16 11.13
CA SER A 169 2.91 -8.17 11.95
C SER A 169 3.24 -8.01 13.44
N ASP A 170 2.27 -8.37 14.28
CA ASP A 170 2.42 -8.41 15.73
C ASP A 170 3.38 -9.56 16.12
N SER A 171 4.38 -9.29 16.95
CA SER A 171 5.37 -10.30 17.35
C SER A 171 4.81 -11.45 18.19
N GLN A 172 3.70 -11.22 18.88
CA GLN A 172 3.07 -12.19 19.77
C GLN A 172 2.03 -13.01 19.00
N ILE A 173 1.08 -12.37 18.31
CA ILE A 173 -0.06 -13.06 17.67
C ILE A 173 0.06 -13.23 16.14
N LEU A 174 1.13 -12.70 15.51
CA LEU A 174 1.41 -12.79 14.07
C LEU A 174 0.31 -12.27 13.13
N THR A 175 -0.65 -11.51 13.65
CA THR A 175 -1.68 -10.84 12.86
C THR A 175 -1.13 -9.55 12.26
N GLY A 176 -1.77 -9.09 11.18
CA GLY A 176 -1.47 -7.79 10.59
C GLY A 176 -1.67 -6.64 11.58
N VAL A 177 -0.79 -5.64 11.52
CA VAL A 177 -0.90 -4.44 12.37
C VAL A 177 -1.17 -3.22 11.51
N LYS A 178 -2.32 -2.58 11.76
CA LYS A 178 -2.65 -1.28 11.18
C LYS A 178 -1.81 -0.17 11.82
N GLY A 179 -1.20 0.69 11.03
CA GLY A 179 -0.37 1.79 11.51
C GLY A 179 0.21 2.60 10.37
N LYS A 180 1.11 3.53 10.70
CA LYS A 180 1.74 4.42 9.72
C LYS A 180 3.15 3.94 9.44
N ILE A 181 3.47 3.80 8.15
CA ILE A 181 4.83 3.62 7.63
C ILE A 181 5.36 4.97 7.19
N TYR A 182 6.60 5.29 7.52
CA TYR A 182 7.29 6.48 7.05
C TYR A 182 8.68 6.11 6.54
N VAL A 183 9.15 6.83 5.53
CA VAL A 183 10.46 6.63 4.90
C VAL A 183 11.24 7.93 5.08
N ILE A 184 12.43 7.83 5.66
CA ILE A 184 13.32 8.96 5.91
C ILE A 184 14.62 8.75 5.14
N ASN A 185 15.14 9.82 4.56
CA ASN A 185 16.50 9.84 4.05
C ASN A 185 17.47 10.03 5.25
N PRO A 186 18.29 9.05 5.62
CA PRO A 186 19.12 9.13 6.83
C PRO A 186 20.25 10.17 6.72
N LYS A 187 20.57 10.66 5.52
CA LYS A 187 21.61 11.68 5.32
C LYS A 187 21.08 13.09 5.54
N THR A 188 19.86 13.37 5.08
CA THR A 188 19.24 14.71 5.20
C THR A 188 18.26 14.81 6.36
N ASN A 189 17.85 13.65 6.92
CA ASN A 189 16.78 13.52 7.90
C ASN A 189 15.39 13.98 7.39
N ASP A 190 15.23 14.10 6.07
CA ASP A 190 13.96 14.47 5.46
C ASP A 190 13.02 13.25 5.36
N MET A 191 11.74 13.48 5.65
CA MET A 191 10.68 12.51 5.34
C MET A 191 10.46 12.50 3.83
N VAL A 192 10.75 11.35 3.22
CA VAL A 192 10.65 11.11 1.77
C VAL A 192 9.22 10.75 1.38
N GLY A 193 8.52 10.02 2.26
CA GLY A 193 7.13 9.65 2.04
C GLY A 193 6.56 8.89 3.23
N SER A 194 5.25 8.72 3.23
CA SER A 194 4.58 7.89 4.23
C SER A 194 3.39 7.15 3.64
N THR A 195 3.02 6.02 4.20
CA THR A 195 1.83 5.27 3.82
C THR A 195 1.23 4.65 5.08
N SER A 196 0.10 3.96 4.96
CA SER A 196 -0.50 3.22 6.07
C SER A 196 -0.63 1.76 5.69
N THR A 197 -0.49 0.88 6.68
CA THR A 197 -0.80 -0.53 6.50
C THR A 197 -2.31 -0.76 6.47
N ASP A 198 -2.75 -1.80 5.74
CA ASP A 198 -4.15 -2.22 5.69
C ASP A 198 -4.54 -3.14 6.86
N GLU A 199 -5.73 -3.75 6.79
CA GLU A 199 -6.24 -4.68 7.82
C GLU A 199 -5.39 -5.95 7.98
N ASN A 200 -4.70 -6.36 6.92
CA ASN A 200 -3.77 -7.47 6.93
C ASN A 200 -2.35 -7.05 7.33
N GLY A 201 -2.12 -5.75 7.59
CA GLY A 201 -0.81 -5.19 7.88
C GLY A 201 0.03 -4.94 6.64
N GLU A 202 -0.53 -5.07 5.44
CA GLU A 202 0.20 -4.91 4.18
C GLU A 202 0.35 -3.43 3.84
N TYR A 203 1.50 -3.05 3.28
CA TYR A 203 1.78 -1.69 2.82
C TYR A 203 2.57 -1.71 1.52
N PHE A 204 2.47 -0.60 0.79
CA PHE A 204 3.42 -0.27 -0.27
C PHE A 204 3.58 1.25 -0.39
N ILE A 205 4.73 1.67 -0.87
CA ILE A 205 5.07 3.05 -1.18
C ILE A 205 6.09 3.07 -2.32
N ILE A 206 5.99 4.06 -3.21
CA ILE A 206 6.94 4.26 -4.29
C ILE A 206 7.88 5.40 -3.89
N VAL A 207 9.19 5.14 -3.91
CA VAL A 207 10.22 6.14 -3.59
C VAL A 207 11.42 5.99 -4.53
N PRO A 208 12.29 7.00 -4.66
CA PRO A 208 13.49 6.90 -5.51
C PRO A 208 14.41 5.73 -5.09
N GLY A 209 14.84 4.90 -6.04
CA GLY A 209 15.73 3.77 -5.85
C GLY A 209 17.21 4.12 -5.99
N ASN A 210 18.08 3.13 -5.78
CA ASN A 210 19.53 3.28 -5.63
C ASN A 210 19.91 4.26 -4.50
N MET A 211 19.11 4.25 -3.43
CA MET A 211 19.29 5.08 -2.24
C MET A 211 19.16 4.26 -0.96
N GLU A 212 19.82 4.73 0.09
CA GLU A 212 19.65 4.22 1.45
C GLU A 212 18.51 4.97 2.13
N TYR A 213 17.62 4.24 2.80
CA TYR A 213 16.52 4.80 3.58
C TYR A 213 16.44 4.19 4.96
N GLU A 214 15.78 4.93 5.84
CA GLU A 214 15.30 4.47 7.12
C GLU A 214 13.77 4.35 7.07
N ILE A 215 13.25 3.13 7.19
CA ILE A 215 11.80 2.87 7.19
C ILE A 215 11.36 2.68 8.63
N GLY A 216 10.41 3.49 9.07
CA GLY A 216 9.81 3.36 10.39
C GLY A 216 8.33 2.98 10.34
N PHE A 217 7.91 2.28 11.38
CA PHE A 217 6.51 1.98 11.68
C PHE A 217 6.13 2.64 13.02
N THR A 218 4.96 3.26 13.07
CA THR A 218 4.40 3.85 14.28
C THR A 218 2.94 3.46 14.48
N ASN A 219 2.61 3.13 15.72
CA ASN A 219 1.26 2.86 16.21
C ASN A 219 1.18 3.14 17.72
N ASP A 220 0.04 3.56 18.22
CA ASP A 220 -0.11 3.90 19.65
C ASP A 220 0.12 2.71 20.58
N LYS A 221 -0.22 1.49 20.15
CA LYS A 221 -0.17 0.24 20.92
C LYS A 221 1.14 -0.55 20.77
N PHE A 222 1.96 -0.23 19.77
CA PHE A 222 3.20 -0.97 19.44
C PHE A 222 4.42 -0.08 19.59
N ILE A 223 5.54 -0.68 19.98
CA ILE A 223 6.83 0.00 20.05
C ILE A 223 7.18 0.45 18.63
N ASN A 224 7.54 1.72 18.49
CA ASN A 224 7.97 2.27 17.20
C ASN A 224 9.24 1.53 16.78
N GLN A 225 9.23 1.00 15.57
CA GLN A 225 10.33 0.23 15.03
C GLN A 225 10.83 0.91 13.78
N THR A 226 12.15 0.90 13.62
CA THR A 226 12.79 1.52 12.47
C THR A 226 13.91 0.62 11.93
N VAL A 227 14.02 0.53 10.61
CA VAL A 227 14.98 -0.36 9.94
C VAL A 227 15.61 0.35 8.75
N LYS A 228 16.94 0.26 8.66
CA LYS A 228 17.68 0.74 7.49
C LYS A 228 17.60 -0.25 6.35
N ILE A 229 17.42 0.27 5.14
CA ILE A 229 17.40 -0.50 3.90
C ILE A 229 18.21 0.20 2.81
N ASN A 230 18.74 -0.60 1.89
CA ASN A 230 19.23 -0.11 0.60
C ASN A 230 18.19 -0.48 -0.44
N LEU A 231 17.52 0.52 -0.99
CA LEU A 231 16.44 0.29 -1.94
C LEU A 231 17.03 0.21 -3.36
N PRO A 232 16.92 -0.95 -4.05
CA PRO A 232 17.44 -1.09 -5.40
C PRO A 232 16.59 -0.28 -6.40
N GLY A 233 17.20 0.16 -7.48
CA GLY A 233 16.50 0.75 -8.62
C GLY A 233 17.18 0.40 -9.95
N ASP A 234 16.41 0.42 -11.03
CA ASP A 234 16.89 0.08 -12.37
C ASP A 234 16.46 1.17 -13.36
N GLU A 235 17.38 1.64 -14.20
CA GLU A 235 17.11 2.73 -15.16
C GLU A 235 16.03 2.36 -16.19
N ASN A 236 15.77 1.07 -16.42
CA ASN A 236 14.86 0.56 -17.44
C ASN A 236 13.61 -0.14 -16.86
N ALA A 237 13.55 -0.35 -15.54
CA ALA A 237 12.43 -1.05 -14.91
C ALA A 237 12.16 -0.59 -13.47
N THR A 238 10.88 -0.55 -13.08
CA THR A 238 10.53 -0.37 -11.67
C THR A 238 10.72 -1.67 -10.90
N ILE A 239 11.61 -1.66 -9.90
CA ILE A 239 11.87 -2.82 -9.05
C ILE A 239 10.89 -2.83 -7.86
N SER A 240 10.41 -4.02 -7.48
CA SER A 240 9.72 -4.23 -6.20
C SER A 240 10.69 -4.77 -5.14
N PHE A 241 10.83 -4.06 -4.02
CA PHE A 241 11.58 -4.50 -2.85
C PHE A 241 10.63 -4.88 -1.72
N VAL A 242 10.77 -6.09 -1.18
CA VAL A 242 9.92 -6.60 -0.09
C VAL A 242 10.64 -6.45 1.24
N LYS A 243 10.00 -5.78 2.20
CA LYS A 243 10.48 -5.65 3.58
C LYS A 243 9.36 -5.89 4.58
N ASP A 244 9.36 -7.06 5.21
CA ASP A 244 8.46 -7.34 6.32
C ASP A 244 9.02 -6.79 7.64
N MET A 245 8.11 -6.39 8.53
CA MET A 245 8.43 -5.88 9.87
C MET A 245 7.62 -6.66 10.92
N VAL A 246 8.26 -6.94 12.05
CA VAL A 246 7.64 -7.59 13.20
C VAL A 246 7.79 -6.66 14.39
N VAL A 247 6.67 -6.24 14.96
CA VAL A 247 6.60 -5.18 15.98
C VAL A 247 6.13 -5.72 17.32
N ASP A 248 6.78 -5.26 18.38
CA ASP A 248 6.43 -5.60 19.75
C ASP A 248 5.40 -4.64 20.33
N ARG A 249 4.51 -5.13 21.19
CA ARG A 249 3.54 -4.29 21.91
C ARG A 249 4.21 -3.47 23.01
N LYS A 250 3.72 -2.25 23.24
CA LYS A 250 4.18 -1.43 24.38
C LYS A 250 3.75 -2.03 25.72
N GLU A 251 2.54 -2.56 25.75
CA GLU A 251 1.98 -3.26 26.91
C GLU A 251 1.93 -4.75 26.60
N LYS A 252 2.35 -5.58 27.57
CA LYS A 252 2.11 -7.02 27.47
C LYS A 252 0.60 -7.25 27.31
N LEU A 253 0.22 -8.15 26.42
CA LEU A 253 -1.14 -8.66 26.42
C LEU A 253 -1.39 -9.26 27.80
N ILE A 254 -2.20 -8.58 28.61
CA ILE A 254 -2.89 -9.23 29.71
C ILE A 254 -3.99 -10.02 29.00
N PHE A 255 -3.78 -11.33 28.88
CA PHE A 255 -4.64 -12.26 28.16
C PHE A 255 -5.99 -12.34 28.87
N ALA A 256 -6.85 -11.33 28.71
CA ALA A 256 -8.20 -11.30 29.27
C ALA A 256 -9.28 -11.56 28.19
N LYS A 257 -8.88 -11.89 26.95
CA LYS A 257 -9.81 -12.22 25.86
C LYS A 257 -9.33 -13.43 25.05
N PRO A 258 -9.87 -14.63 25.33
CA PRO A 258 -9.68 -15.86 24.54
C PRO A 258 -9.84 -15.67 23.01
N GLU A 259 -10.69 -14.72 22.61
CA GLU A 259 -11.02 -14.37 21.23
C GLU A 259 -9.83 -13.90 20.37
N LEU A 260 -8.77 -13.37 21.00
CA LEU A 260 -7.59 -12.85 20.28
C LEU A 260 -6.59 -13.94 19.87
N PHE A 261 -6.82 -15.19 20.28
CA PHE A 261 -5.88 -16.31 20.12
C PHE A 261 -6.44 -17.43 19.24
N GLN A 262 -7.41 -17.09 18.38
CA GLN A 262 -8.01 -18.05 17.46
C GLN A 262 -7.17 -18.17 16.20
N VAL A 263 -6.49 -19.30 16.02
CA VAL A 263 -5.96 -19.68 14.70
C VAL A 263 -7.09 -20.37 13.96
N ASN A 264 -7.68 -19.61 13.05
CA ASN A 264 -8.70 -20.11 12.14
C ASN A 264 -8.04 -20.65 10.87
N ASN A 265 -8.60 -21.75 10.35
CA ASN A 265 -8.34 -22.22 8.99
C ASN A 265 -6.96 -22.87 8.77
N ILE A 266 -6.60 -23.84 9.63
CA ILE A 266 -5.49 -24.76 9.32
C ILE A 266 -5.90 -25.65 8.13
N LEU A 267 -5.37 -25.33 6.95
CA LEU A 267 -5.67 -26.01 5.69
C LEU A 267 -4.71 -27.19 5.45
N PHE A 268 -5.27 -28.31 5.00
CA PHE A 268 -4.54 -29.50 4.55
C PHE A 268 -4.30 -29.43 3.03
N LYS A 269 -3.23 -30.04 2.53
CA LYS A 269 -3.01 -30.16 1.08
C LYS A 269 -4.14 -31.00 0.46
N LEU A 270 -4.72 -30.49 -0.64
CA LEU A 270 -5.91 -31.06 -1.31
C LEU A 270 -5.68 -32.42 -2.00
N ALA A 271 -4.47 -33.00 -1.93
CA ALA A 271 -4.08 -34.13 -2.79
C ALA A 271 -3.38 -35.31 -2.07
N SER A 272 -3.27 -35.30 -0.74
CA SER A 272 -2.69 -36.43 -0.01
C SER A 272 -3.75 -37.16 0.80
N ALA A 273 -3.83 -38.48 0.65
CA ALA A 273 -4.56 -39.37 1.57
C ALA A 273 -3.97 -39.37 3.00
N GLN A 274 -2.91 -38.58 3.21
CA GLN A 274 -2.21 -38.35 4.48
C GLN A 274 -2.44 -36.91 4.93
N LEU A 275 -2.71 -36.72 6.22
CA LEU A 275 -2.84 -35.41 6.83
C LEU A 275 -1.45 -34.73 6.83
N GLU A 276 -1.33 -33.54 6.24
CA GLU A 276 -0.12 -32.72 6.29
C GLU A 276 -0.47 -31.29 6.72
N ILE A 277 0.32 -30.74 7.66
CA ILE A 277 0.22 -29.33 8.08
C ILE A 277 1.08 -28.47 7.16
N SER A 278 0.50 -27.44 6.53
CA SER A 278 1.26 -26.50 5.71
C SER A 278 2.32 -25.74 6.52
N ASP A 279 3.43 -25.30 5.91
CA ASP A 279 4.46 -24.54 6.63
C ASP A 279 3.94 -23.20 7.19
N LYS A 280 2.97 -22.59 6.51
CA LYS A 280 2.26 -21.40 7.01
C LYS A 280 1.49 -21.72 8.29
N SER A 281 0.74 -22.82 8.29
CA SER A 281 -0.02 -23.28 9.47
C SER A 281 0.88 -23.71 10.62
N LYS A 282 2.04 -24.34 10.36
CA LYS A 282 3.04 -24.65 11.39
C LYS A 282 3.53 -23.39 12.08
N LYS A 283 3.90 -22.33 11.32
CA LYS A 283 4.33 -21.05 11.91
C LYS A 283 3.25 -20.40 12.78
N GLN A 284 1.99 -20.49 12.37
CA GLN A 284 0.86 -19.99 13.17
C GLN A 284 0.66 -20.80 14.45
N LEU A 285 0.77 -22.12 14.36
CA LEU A 285 0.60 -23.02 15.50
C LEU A 285 1.75 -22.88 16.51
N ASP A 286 2.99 -22.76 16.04
CA ASP A 286 4.16 -22.48 16.88
C ASP A 286 4.01 -21.16 17.66
N ALA A 287 3.35 -20.15 17.08
CA ALA A 287 3.06 -18.90 17.77
C ALA A 287 2.05 -19.08 18.92
N VAL A 288 0.98 -19.85 18.72
CA VAL A 288 0.00 -20.17 19.77
C VAL A 288 0.65 -20.99 20.89
N ILE A 289 1.49 -21.96 20.54
CA ILE A 289 2.21 -22.79 21.52
C ILE A 289 3.11 -21.93 22.40
N LYS A 290 3.90 -21.03 21.79
CA LYS A 290 4.75 -20.09 22.52
C LYS A 290 3.96 -19.15 23.44
N GLN A 291 2.73 -18.78 23.07
CA GLN A 291 1.86 -17.98 23.93
C GLN A 291 1.39 -18.76 25.16
N LEU A 292 1.02 -20.04 25.01
CA LEU A 292 0.62 -20.90 26.12
C LEU A 292 1.71 -20.98 27.20
N GLU A 293 2.99 -21.04 26.81
CA GLU A 293 4.13 -21.03 27.74
C GLU A 293 4.16 -19.77 28.64
N THR A 294 3.59 -18.67 28.16
CA THR A 294 3.56 -17.38 28.88
C THR A 294 2.22 -17.09 29.58
N ALA A 295 1.24 -18.01 29.49
CA ALA A 295 -0.13 -17.83 29.96
C ALA A 295 -0.56 -18.97 30.92
N PRO A 296 -0.03 -19.01 32.16
CA PRO A 296 -0.43 -20.00 33.15
C PRO A 296 -1.94 -19.89 33.46
N GLY A 297 -2.64 -21.03 33.47
CA GLY A 297 -4.10 -21.10 33.71
C GLY A 297 -4.95 -21.24 32.45
N PHE A 298 -4.35 -21.21 31.26
CA PHE A 298 -5.03 -21.46 29.99
C PHE A 298 -4.78 -22.88 29.47
N LYS A 299 -5.73 -23.38 28.68
CA LYS A 299 -5.68 -24.63 27.92
C LYS A 299 -5.92 -24.36 26.44
N ILE A 300 -5.54 -25.30 25.58
CA ILE A 300 -5.78 -25.24 24.14
C ILE A 300 -6.98 -26.12 23.80
N ARG A 301 -7.98 -25.56 23.11
CA ARG A 301 -9.04 -26.32 22.44
C ARG A 301 -8.74 -26.44 20.95
N ILE A 302 -8.80 -27.66 20.44
CA ILE A 302 -8.56 -28.01 19.04
C ILE A 302 -9.86 -28.59 18.48
N ALA A 303 -10.51 -27.84 17.60
CA ALA A 303 -11.82 -28.17 17.06
C ALA A 303 -11.75 -28.46 15.55
N GLY A 304 -12.10 -29.69 15.16
CA GLY A 304 -12.17 -30.10 13.76
C GLY A 304 -13.53 -29.84 13.13
N HIS A 305 -13.53 -29.46 11.85
CA HIS A 305 -14.73 -29.23 11.06
C HIS A 305 -14.62 -29.84 9.65
N THR A 306 -15.76 -30.21 9.07
CA THR A 306 -15.90 -30.71 7.70
C THR A 306 -16.85 -29.84 6.88
N ASP A 307 -16.89 -30.08 5.56
CA ASP A 307 -18.05 -29.66 4.76
C ASP A 307 -19.23 -30.63 4.99
N ASP A 308 -20.37 -30.35 4.37
CA ASP A 308 -21.61 -31.14 4.51
C ASP A 308 -21.65 -32.41 3.65
N ARG A 309 -20.55 -32.75 2.93
CA ARG A 309 -20.55 -33.94 2.08
C ARG A 309 -20.25 -35.18 2.90
N GLY A 310 -21.15 -36.15 2.82
CA GLY A 310 -21.01 -37.43 3.51
C GLY A 310 -22.01 -37.58 4.64
N LYS A 311 -21.98 -38.74 5.30
CA LYS A 311 -22.88 -39.02 6.43
C LYS A 311 -22.36 -38.30 7.67
N GLU A 312 -23.27 -37.84 8.52
CA GLU A 312 -22.98 -37.18 9.79
C GLU A 312 -21.91 -37.91 10.62
N LYS A 313 -22.08 -39.23 10.82
CA LYS A 313 -21.10 -40.07 11.53
C LYS A 313 -19.70 -40.02 10.92
N TYR A 314 -19.61 -40.04 9.59
CA TYR A 314 -18.33 -39.96 8.87
C TYR A 314 -17.68 -38.59 9.06
N ASN A 315 -18.46 -37.52 8.97
CA ASN A 315 -17.97 -36.16 9.18
C ASN A 315 -17.48 -35.93 10.61
N LEU A 316 -18.18 -36.49 11.59
CA LEU A 316 -17.77 -36.44 12.99
C LEU A 316 -16.42 -37.16 13.19
N GLU A 317 -16.28 -38.40 12.70
CA GLU A 317 -15.03 -39.16 12.76
C GLU A 317 -13.88 -38.45 12.05
N LEU A 318 -14.12 -37.89 10.86
CA LEU A 318 -13.12 -37.16 10.08
C LEU A 318 -12.67 -35.87 10.77
N SER A 319 -13.62 -35.11 11.32
CA SER A 319 -13.33 -33.89 12.06
C SER A 319 -12.47 -34.15 13.29
N LEU A 320 -12.80 -35.18 14.07
CA LEU A 320 -12.05 -35.59 15.25
C LEU A 320 -10.64 -36.08 14.87
N LYS A 321 -10.52 -36.86 13.78
CA LYS A 321 -9.22 -37.31 13.26
C LYS A 321 -8.31 -36.14 12.88
N ARG A 322 -8.86 -35.09 12.27
CA ARG A 322 -8.10 -33.86 11.97
C ARG A 322 -7.66 -33.12 13.23
N ALA A 323 -8.55 -33.03 14.22
CA ALA A 323 -8.24 -32.37 15.48
C ALA A 323 -7.14 -33.11 16.26
N ASN A 324 -7.21 -34.44 16.33
CA ASN A 324 -6.17 -35.28 16.95
C ASN A 324 -4.80 -35.12 16.27
N PHE A 325 -4.77 -35.05 14.93
CA PHE A 325 -3.52 -34.85 14.22
C PHE A 325 -2.83 -33.51 14.56
N ILE A 326 -3.61 -32.46 14.83
CA ILE A 326 -3.07 -31.18 15.31
C ILE A 326 -2.66 -31.30 16.78
N ALA A 327 -3.41 -32.03 17.61
CA ALA A 327 -3.05 -32.30 19.00
C ALA A 327 -1.69 -33.01 19.11
N GLU A 328 -1.46 -34.07 18.33
CA GLU A 328 -0.17 -34.78 18.26
C GLU A 328 0.99 -33.85 17.91
N TYR A 329 0.78 -32.90 16.98
CA TYR A 329 1.79 -31.89 16.67
C TYR A 329 2.06 -30.96 17.84
N VAL A 330 1.02 -30.47 18.53
CA VAL A 330 1.15 -29.59 19.70
C VAL A 330 1.86 -30.31 20.85
N GLU A 331 1.54 -31.58 21.09
CA GLU A 331 2.22 -32.43 22.08
C GLU A 331 3.70 -32.64 21.73
N SER A 332 4.01 -32.83 20.44
CA SER A 332 5.41 -32.96 19.96
C SER A 332 6.27 -31.72 20.24
N LYS A 333 5.65 -30.58 20.53
CA LYS A 333 6.31 -29.32 20.92
C LYS A 333 6.44 -29.14 22.43
N GLY A 334 6.04 -30.13 23.23
CA GLY A 334 6.25 -30.16 24.68
C GLY A 334 5.03 -29.75 25.51
N ILE A 335 3.86 -29.55 24.90
CA ILE A 335 2.62 -29.26 25.64
C ILE A 335 2.00 -30.57 26.14
N SER A 336 1.70 -30.66 27.44
CA SER A 336 1.02 -31.81 28.03
C SER A 336 -0.39 -31.99 27.46
N SER A 337 -0.81 -33.24 27.24
CA SER A 337 -2.17 -33.60 26.83
C SER A 337 -3.24 -33.12 27.82
N ASP A 338 -2.90 -32.97 29.10
CA ASP A 338 -3.79 -32.40 30.13
C ASP A 338 -4.19 -30.95 29.85
N ASN A 339 -3.39 -30.23 29.05
CA ASN A 339 -3.65 -28.86 28.63
C ASN A 339 -4.40 -28.78 27.29
N LEU A 340 -4.83 -29.92 26.73
CA LEU A 340 -5.51 -30.00 25.44
C LEU A 340 -6.97 -30.48 25.62
N VAL A 341 -7.87 -29.87 24.86
CA VAL A 341 -9.24 -30.33 24.67
C VAL A 341 -9.47 -30.52 23.18
N VAL A 342 -9.75 -31.75 22.75
CA VAL A 342 -9.89 -32.10 21.34
C VAL A 342 -11.34 -32.44 21.03
N GLU A 343 -11.92 -31.75 20.06
CA GLU A 343 -13.33 -31.88 19.68
C GLU A 343 -13.48 -32.05 18.16
N GLY A 344 -14.41 -32.90 17.74
CA GLY A 344 -14.86 -33.00 16.36
C GLY A 344 -16.30 -32.51 16.26
N TYR A 345 -16.56 -31.51 15.43
CA TYR A 345 -17.92 -30.95 15.23
C TYR A 345 -18.57 -31.42 13.93
N GLY A 346 -17.89 -32.25 13.13
CA GLY A 346 -18.37 -32.63 11.80
C GLY A 346 -18.75 -31.41 10.96
N SER A 347 -19.94 -31.45 10.38
CA SER A 347 -20.51 -30.38 9.54
C SER A 347 -21.39 -29.38 10.30
N ASP A 348 -21.52 -29.49 11.62
CA ASP A 348 -22.57 -28.81 12.40
C ASP A 348 -22.29 -27.33 12.67
N ARG A 349 -21.05 -26.87 12.43
CA ARG A 349 -20.60 -25.49 12.63
C ARG A 349 -19.96 -24.90 11.37
N PRO A 350 -20.74 -24.67 10.30
CA PRO A 350 -20.22 -24.10 9.05
C PRO A 350 -19.89 -22.61 9.23
N LEU A 351 -18.75 -22.17 8.69
CA LEU A 351 -18.40 -20.75 8.57
C LEU A 351 -18.95 -20.10 7.31
N ALA A 352 -19.23 -20.91 6.29
CA ALA A 352 -19.68 -20.44 4.99
C ALA A 352 -20.71 -21.41 4.40
N SER A 353 -21.39 -20.96 3.35
CA SER A 353 -22.35 -21.81 2.63
C SER A 353 -21.65 -23.04 2.04
N ASN A 354 -22.18 -24.23 2.29
CA ASN A 354 -21.72 -25.45 1.63
C ASN A 354 -22.16 -25.56 0.16
N SER A 355 -22.95 -24.61 -0.36
CA SER A 355 -23.40 -24.62 -1.75
C SER A 355 -22.26 -24.37 -2.75
N THR A 356 -21.18 -23.72 -2.35
CA THR A 356 -20.02 -23.41 -3.21
C THR A 356 -18.77 -24.15 -2.76
N GLU A 357 -17.84 -24.42 -3.68
CA GLU A 357 -16.57 -25.06 -3.29
C GLU A 357 -15.71 -24.14 -2.42
N ASP A 358 -15.76 -22.83 -2.64
CA ASP A 358 -15.11 -21.85 -1.77
C ASP A 358 -15.61 -21.94 -0.32
N GLY A 359 -16.94 -22.00 -0.13
CA GLY A 359 -17.51 -22.13 1.20
C GLY A 359 -17.23 -23.48 1.84
N ARG A 360 -17.29 -24.58 1.07
CA ARG A 360 -16.87 -25.91 1.57
C ARG A 360 -15.39 -25.93 1.96
N SER A 361 -14.52 -25.27 1.21
CA SER A 361 -13.10 -25.14 1.54
C SER A 361 -12.88 -24.43 2.87
N LYS A 362 -13.64 -23.36 3.14
CA LYS A 362 -13.64 -22.67 4.44
C LYS A 362 -14.20 -23.53 5.58
N ASN A 363 -15.16 -24.40 5.31
CA ASN A 363 -15.73 -25.29 6.32
C ASN A 363 -14.79 -26.45 6.69
N ARG A 364 -13.96 -26.93 5.75
CA ARG A 364 -12.92 -27.94 5.99
C ARG A 364 -11.69 -27.35 6.70
N ARG A 365 -11.78 -27.20 8.01
CA ARG A 365 -10.75 -26.54 8.83
C ARG A 365 -10.52 -27.23 10.16
N VAL A 366 -9.42 -26.84 10.82
CA VAL A 366 -9.24 -26.99 12.26
C VAL A 366 -9.10 -25.59 12.87
N GLU A 367 -9.77 -25.38 13.99
CA GLU A 367 -9.66 -24.18 14.83
C GLU A 367 -8.84 -24.53 16.07
N VAL A 368 -7.88 -23.66 16.42
CA VAL A 368 -7.09 -23.79 17.65
C VAL A 368 -7.32 -22.52 18.46
N THR A 369 -7.79 -22.69 19.70
CA THR A 369 -8.19 -21.58 20.57
C THR A 369 -7.64 -21.77 21.98
N LEU A 370 -7.19 -20.69 22.62
CA LEU A 370 -6.85 -20.69 24.04
C LEU A 370 -8.11 -20.40 24.87
N PHE A 371 -8.31 -21.10 25.97
CA PHE A 371 -9.42 -20.87 26.90
C PHE A 371 -8.96 -21.02 28.36
N GLU A 372 -9.58 -20.29 29.28
CA GLU A 372 -9.27 -20.38 30.72
C GLU A 372 -9.78 -21.69 31.32
N ASN A 373 -9.05 -22.22 32.30
CA ASN A 373 -9.43 -23.39 33.10
C ASN A 373 -10.76 -23.21 33.84
#